data_AF-A0A1G9LIL4-F1
#
_entry.id   AF-A0A1G9LIL4-F1
#
_cell.length_a   1.000
_cell.length_b   1.000
_cell.length_c   1.000
_cell.angle_alpha   90.00
_cell.angle_beta   90.00
_cell.angle_gamma   90.00
#
_symmetry.space_group_name_H-M   'P 1'
#
loop_
_entity.id
_entity.type
_entity.pdbx_description
1 polymer ?
#
loop_
_entity_poly.entity_id
_entity_poly.type
_entity_poly.pdbx_seq_one_letter_code
_entity_poly.pdbx_strand_id
1 'polypeptide(L)'
;MLDELLPAFTRDSGWQVKTVAVGSGQAIELGRRGEADVLLVHSPAAEEKFVAEGSAGSRRLVMHNDFVLLGPRADAAKIRGKSSVDAMKEIAGAQAVFVSRGDDSGTHSKEKDLWSKAGVTPGGTWYQSTGQGMGETLRVAGEKEAYTLSDRATYLTQRDTLALEVLSEGDAGLLNVYHVIEMTKKSGSRVRPDGAKAFADWIVAPPAQRLIGEFGREKFGRPLFTPDAGADEATLGQ
;
A
#
# COMPACT_ATOMS: atom_id res chain seq x y z
N MET A 1 11.97 -4.79 -2.21
CA MET A 1 11.40 -5.74 -1.23
C MET A 1 11.20 -7.10 -1.87
N LEU A 2 10.32 -7.25 -2.88
CA LEU A 2 10.20 -8.54 -3.59
C LEU A 2 11.54 -9.00 -4.21
N ASP A 3 12.37 -8.08 -4.71
CA ASP A 3 13.71 -8.40 -5.23
C ASP A 3 14.66 -9.02 -4.19
N GLU A 4 14.39 -8.83 -2.89
CA GLU A 4 15.17 -9.44 -1.80
C GLU A 4 14.49 -10.70 -1.25
N LEU A 5 13.16 -10.69 -1.15
CA LEU A 5 12.39 -11.82 -0.62
C LEU A 5 12.37 -13.02 -1.59
N LEU A 6 12.20 -12.78 -2.89
CA LEU A 6 12.04 -13.87 -3.86
C LEU A 6 13.30 -14.73 -4.02
N PRO A 7 14.53 -14.18 -4.10
CA PRO A 7 15.73 -15.01 -4.09
C PRO A 7 15.87 -15.87 -2.83
N ALA A 8 15.47 -15.33 -1.66
CA ALA A 8 15.49 -16.08 -0.41
C ALA A 8 14.47 -17.22 -0.42
N PHE A 9 13.23 -16.95 -0.85
CA PHE A 9 12.20 -17.97 -1.01
C PHE A 9 12.62 -19.07 -2.00
N THR A 10 13.18 -18.71 -3.16
CA THR A 10 13.64 -19.67 -4.16
C THR A 10 14.77 -20.55 -3.63
N ARG A 11 15.73 -19.97 -2.88
CA ARG A 11 16.79 -20.76 -2.23
C ARG A 11 16.23 -21.73 -1.19
N ASP A 12 15.28 -21.29 -0.37
CA ASP A 12 14.78 -22.08 0.76
C ASP A 12 13.77 -23.16 0.32
N SER A 13 13.06 -22.96 -0.79
CA SER A 13 11.97 -23.85 -1.23
C SER A 13 12.19 -24.54 -2.57
N GLY A 14 13.11 -24.06 -3.40
CA GLY A 14 13.32 -24.51 -4.78
C GLY A 14 12.29 -23.98 -5.80
N TRP A 15 11.24 -23.28 -5.36
CA TRP A 15 10.23 -22.69 -6.25
C TRP A 15 10.72 -21.40 -6.89
N GLN A 16 10.50 -21.25 -8.19
CA GLN A 16 10.74 -20.00 -8.90
C GLN A 16 9.44 -19.18 -8.96
N VAL A 17 9.55 -17.88 -8.71
CA VAL A 17 8.41 -16.96 -8.73
C VAL A 17 8.53 -16.02 -9.91
N LYS A 18 7.45 -15.92 -10.70
CA LYS A 18 7.30 -14.90 -11.73
C LYS A 18 6.32 -13.83 -11.24
N THR A 19 6.81 -12.61 -11.07
CA THR A 19 5.99 -11.50 -10.59
C THR A 19 5.26 -10.79 -11.71
N VAL A 20 4.03 -10.37 -11.45
CA VAL A 20 3.27 -9.42 -12.26
C VAL A 20 2.81 -8.30 -11.34
N ALA A 21 3.43 -7.13 -11.46
CA ALA A 21 3.11 -5.96 -10.63
C ALA A 21 1.95 -5.20 -11.25
N VAL A 22 0.80 -5.21 -10.59
CA VAL A 22 -0.44 -4.52 -10.98
C VAL A 22 -1.16 -4.02 -9.72
N GLY A 23 -2.15 -3.14 -9.87
CA GLY A 23 -2.97 -2.71 -8.73
C GLY A 23 -3.76 -3.86 -8.11
N SER A 24 -4.09 -3.79 -6.80
CA SER A 24 -4.75 -4.87 -6.06
C SER A 24 -6.04 -5.39 -6.73
N GLY A 25 -6.85 -4.49 -7.30
CA GLY A 25 -8.07 -4.90 -8.04
C GLY A 25 -7.76 -5.76 -9.26
N GLN A 26 -6.73 -5.40 -10.03
CA GLN A 26 -6.29 -6.18 -11.18
C GLN A 26 -5.62 -7.49 -10.74
N ALA A 27 -4.85 -7.49 -9.66
CA ALA A 27 -4.26 -8.70 -9.09
C ALA A 27 -5.35 -9.71 -8.66
N ILE A 28 -6.40 -9.23 -7.98
CA ILE A 28 -7.55 -10.05 -7.61
C ILE A 28 -8.24 -10.62 -8.85
N GLU A 29 -8.40 -9.85 -9.92
CA GLU A 29 -8.98 -10.34 -11.17
C GLU A 29 -8.10 -11.41 -11.86
N LEU A 30 -6.77 -11.23 -11.86
CA LEU A 30 -5.84 -12.27 -12.33
C LEU A 30 -6.00 -13.57 -11.51
N GLY A 31 -6.10 -13.45 -10.20
CA GLY A 31 -6.39 -14.58 -9.30
C GLY A 31 -7.72 -15.24 -9.66
N ARG A 32 -8.79 -14.46 -9.80
CA ARG A 32 -10.15 -14.94 -10.16
C ARG A 32 -10.15 -15.74 -11.47
N ARG A 33 -9.34 -15.35 -12.45
CA ARG A 33 -9.18 -16.05 -13.75
C ARG A 33 -8.19 -17.24 -13.71
N GLY A 34 -7.61 -17.53 -12.55
CA GLY A 34 -6.61 -18.60 -12.40
C GLY A 34 -5.33 -18.33 -13.18
N GLU A 35 -4.97 -17.04 -13.34
CA GLU A 35 -3.76 -16.57 -14.00
C GLU A 35 -2.63 -16.23 -13.02
N ALA A 36 -2.92 -16.32 -11.72
CA ALA A 36 -1.95 -16.21 -10.64
C ALA A 36 -2.11 -17.39 -9.68
N ASP A 37 -1.00 -17.85 -9.10
CA ASP A 37 -0.98 -18.91 -8.10
C ASP A 37 -1.13 -18.37 -6.68
N VAL A 38 -0.60 -17.18 -6.43
CA VAL A 38 -0.63 -16.51 -5.13
C VAL A 38 -0.68 -15.01 -5.35
N LEU A 39 -1.40 -14.30 -4.48
CA LEU A 39 -1.50 -12.85 -4.49
C LEU A 39 -0.79 -12.30 -3.25
N LEU A 40 -0.05 -11.21 -3.41
CA LEU A 40 0.41 -10.35 -2.32
C LEU A 40 -0.17 -8.96 -2.58
N VAL A 41 -1.23 -8.63 -1.86
CA VAL A 41 -2.10 -7.46 -2.13
C VAL A 41 -2.32 -6.67 -0.85
N HIS A 42 -2.87 -5.47 -0.97
CA HIS A 42 -3.04 -4.52 0.14
C HIS A 42 -4.35 -3.72 0.07
N SER A 43 -5.46 -4.41 -0.13
CA SER A 43 -6.82 -3.84 -0.16
C SER A 43 -7.78 -4.71 0.66
N PRO A 44 -7.74 -4.63 2.01
CA PRO A 44 -8.47 -5.54 2.91
C PRO A 44 -9.94 -5.77 2.53
N ALA A 45 -10.71 -4.70 2.30
CA ALA A 45 -12.12 -4.82 1.94
C ALA A 45 -12.36 -5.57 0.61
N ALA A 46 -11.49 -5.36 -0.40
CA ALA A 46 -11.61 -6.06 -1.68
C ALA A 46 -11.19 -7.53 -1.56
N GLU A 47 -10.18 -7.81 -0.75
CA GLU A 47 -9.68 -9.14 -0.46
C GLU A 47 -10.68 -9.97 0.32
N GLU A 48 -11.27 -9.43 1.38
CA GLU A 48 -12.31 -10.08 2.17
C GLU A 48 -13.50 -10.48 1.30
N LYS A 49 -13.96 -9.56 0.45
CA LYS A 49 -15.01 -9.85 -0.53
C LYS A 49 -14.59 -10.98 -1.48
N PHE A 50 -13.38 -10.92 -2.02
CA PHE A 50 -12.86 -11.93 -2.93
C PHE A 50 -12.72 -13.32 -2.29
N VAL A 51 -12.26 -13.40 -1.05
CA VAL A 51 -12.18 -14.65 -0.30
C VAL A 51 -13.57 -15.19 0.02
N ALA A 52 -14.52 -14.32 0.37
CA ALA A 52 -15.91 -14.68 0.61
C ALA A 52 -16.64 -15.22 -0.64
N GLU A 53 -16.19 -14.87 -1.85
CA GLU A 53 -16.66 -15.50 -3.10
C GLU A 53 -16.32 -17.00 -3.18
N GLY A 54 -15.38 -17.49 -2.35
CA GLY A 54 -15.07 -18.92 -2.19
C GLY A 54 -14.18 -19.53 -3.27
N SER A 55 -13.66 -18.70 -4.20
CA SER A 55 -12.71 -19.11 -5.25
C SER A 55 -11.25 -19.09 -4.77
N ALA A 56 -10.92 -18.18 -3.85
CA ALA A 56 -9.61 -18.10 -3.21
C ALA A 56 -9.46 -19.06 -2.03
N GLY A 57 -8.20 -19.28 -1.63
CA GLY A 57 -7.80 -20.05 -0.46
C GLY A 57 -7.65 -19.17 0.77
N SER A 58 -6.63 -19.44 1.57
CA SER A 58 -6.38 -18.69 2.81
C SER A 58 -5.87 -17.27 2.51
N ARG A 59 -6.39 -16.28 3.25
CA ARG A 59 -5.86 -14.91 3.33
C ARG A 59 -5.12 -14.79 4.65
N ARG A 60 -3.85 -14.40 4.61
CA ARG A 60 -2.97 -14.29 5.78
C ARG A 60 -2.30 -12.93 5.83
N LEU A 61 -2.32 -12.31 7.01
CA LEU A 61 -1.64 -11.06 7.30
C LEU A 61 -0.13 -11.27 7.20
N VAL A 62 0.57 -10.39 6.49
CA VAL A 62 2.01 -10.48 6.25
C VAL A 62 2.76 -9.35 6.94
N MET A 63 2.37 -8.12 6.67
CA MET A 63 3.09 -6.90 7.08
C MET A 63 2.24 -5.68 6.79
N HIS A 64 2.66 -4.52 7.29
CA HIS A 64 2.17 -3.24 6.82
C HIS A 64 3.33 -2.29 6.54
N ASN A 65 3.11 -1.37 5.61
CA ASN A 65 3.79 -0.08 5.65
C ASN A 65 2.75 1.03 5.85
N ASP A 66 3.17 2.26 5.67
CA ASP A 66 2.31 3.41 5.88
C ASP A 66 2.28 4.36 4.69
N PHE A 67 1.13 4.99 4.55
CA PHE A 67 0.97 6.22 3.80
C PHE A 67 1.34 7.42 4.67
N VAL A 68 1.70 8.51 4.02
CA VAL A 68 1.96 9.80 4.64
C VAL A 68 1.24 10.89 3.87
N LEU A 69 0.67 11.85 4.61
CA LEU A 69 0.21 13.09 4.02
C LEU A 69 1.38 14.07 3.98
N LEU A 70 1.69 14.47 2.74
CA LEU A 70 2.77 15.37 2.40
C LEU A 70 2.21 16.74 2.06
N GLY A 71 3.00 17.78 2.28
CA GLY A 71 2.68 19.12 1.85
C GLY A 71 3.87 20.06 1.94
N PRO A 72 3.70 21.33 1.55
CA PRO A 72 4.75 22.33 1.66
C PRO A 72 5.10 22.58 3.13
N ARG A 73 6.36 22.95 3.39
CA ARG A 73 6.85 23.30 4.75
C ARG A 73 5.99 24.36 5.45
N ALA A 74 5.44 25.30 4.68
CA ALA A 74 4.58 26.38 5.17
C ALA A 74 3.26 25.88 5.78
N ASP A 75 2.78 24.69 5.39
CA ASP A 75 1.57 24.05 5.91
C ASP A 75 0.38 25.02 6.06
N ALA A 76 -0.01 25.68 4.96
CA ALA A 76 -1.11 26.65 4.95
C ALA A 76 -2.45 26.10 5.48
N ALA A 77 -2.69 24.78 5.34
CA ALA A 77 -3.87 24.08 5.84
C ALA A 77 -3.70 23.60 7.30
N LYS A 78 -2.51 23.78 7.90
CA LYS A 78 -2.20 23.48 9.31
C LYS A 78 -2.49 22.03 9.69
N ILE A 79 -2.15 21.09 8.83
CA ILE A 79 -2.43 19.67 9.05
C ILE A 79 -1.39 18.96 9.91
N ARG A 80 -0.27 19.62 10.22
CA ARG A 80 0.85 18.97 10.90
C ARG A 80 0.43 18.31 12.22
N GLY A 81 0.72 17.02 12.35
CA GLY A 81 0.41 16.22 13.54
C GLY A 81 -1.07 15.89 13.72
N LYS A 82 -1.96 16.28 12.79
CA LYS A 82 -3.37 15.87 12.83
C LYS A 82 -3.53 14.42 12.39
N SER A 83 -4.64 13.80 12.79
CA SER A 83 -5.10 12.53 12.21
C SER A 83 -5.32 12.70 10.70
N SER A 84 -5.16 11.63 9.91
CA SER A 84 -5.43 11.66 8.47
C SER A 84 -6.81 12.22 8.14
N VAL A 85 -7.85 11.80 8.85
CA VAL A 85 -9.23 12.29 8.65
C VAL A 85 -9.34 13.79 8.91
N ASP A 86 -8.75 14.30 9.99
CA ASP A 86 -8.80 15.73 10.29
C ASP A 86 -7.92 16.54 9.32
N ALA A 87 -6.76 16.02 8.93
CA ALA A 87 -5.91 16.62 7.91
C ALA A 87 -6.65 16.78 6.57
N MET A 88 -7.38 15.76 6.13
CA MET A 88 -8.21 15.84 4.92
C MET A 88 -9.29 16.93 5.04
N LYS A 89 -9.97 17.03 6.19
CA LYS A 89 -10.97 18.08 6.44
C LYS A 89 -10.37 19.48 6.37
N GLU A 90 -9.19 19.69 6.95
CA GLU A 90 -8.51 20.99 6.94
C GLU A 90 -8.04 21.39 5.54
N ILE A 91 -7.47 20.45 4.77
CA ILE A 91 -7.11 20.69 3.35
C ILE A 91 -8.34 21.14 2.56
N ALA A 92 -9.47 20.44 2.71
CA ALA A 92 -10.70 20.75 2.01
C ALA A 92 -11.31 22.09 2.48
N GLY A 93 -11.31 22.37 3.78
CA GLY A 93 -11.82 23.61 4.36
C GLY A 93 -11.02 24.84 3.92
N ALA A 94 -9.71 24.70 3.78
CA ALA A 94 -8.83 25.73 3.24
C ALA A 94 -8.87 25.81 1.71
N GLN A 95 -9.49 24.84 1.03
CA GLN A 95 -9.37 24.60 -0.42
C GLN A 95 -7.90 24.64 -0.87
N ALA A 96 -7.01 24.09 -0.04
CA ALA A 96 -5.61 24.02 -0.37
C ALA A 96 -5.39 23.01 -1.50
N VAL A 97 -4.48 23.30 -2.42
CA VAL A 97 -4.29 22.43 -3.59
C VAL A 97 -3.91 21.04 -3.12
N PHE A 98 -4.67 20.03 -3.54
CA PHE A 98 -4.42 18.63 -3.30
C PHE A 98 -4.21 17.94 -4.65
N VAL A 99 -3.09 17.25 -4.79
CA VAL A 99 -2.73 16.52 -6.01
C VAL A 99 -3.00 15.03 -5.79
N SER A 100 -4.01 14.53 -6.49
CA SER A 100 -4.34 13.11 -6.56
C SER A 100 -3.57 12.41 -7.67
N ARG A 101 -3.26 11.14 -7.44
CA ARG A 101 -2.80 10.20 -8.48
C ARG A 101 -3.83 10.08 -9.60
N GLY A 102 -5.10 9.87 -9.24
CA GLY A 102 -6.19 9.76 -10.21
C GLY A 102 -6.07 8.61 -11.21
N ASP A 103 -5.37 7.52 -10.86
CA ASP A 103 -4.94 6.45 -11.77
C ASP A 103 -5.49 5.06 -11.39
N ASP A 104 -6.47 5.02 -10.49
CA ASP A 104 -7.08 3.80 -9.91
C ASP A 104 -6.09 2.81 -9.26
N SER A 105 -4.92 3.31 -8.85
CA SER A 105 -3.97 2.57 -8.01
C SER A 105 -4.45 2.40 -6.57
N GLY A 106 -3.74 1.57 -5.81
CA GLY A 106 -3.98 1.42 -4.37
C GLY A 106 -3.86 2.73 -3.59
N THR A 107 -2.91 3.62 -3.94
CA THR A 107 -2.80 4.95 -3.33
C THR A 107 -4.04 5.79 -3.62
N HIS A 108 -4.54 5.77 -4.87
CA HIS A 108 -5.78 6.47 -5.23
C HIS A 108 -7.00 5.91 -4.50
N SER A 109 -7.09 4.58 -4.35
CA SER A 109 -8.15 3.95 -3.55
C SER A 109 -8.10 4.37 -2.08
N LYS A 110 -6.89 4.39 -1.49
CA LYS A 110 -6.69 4.84 -0.10
C LYS A 110 -7.08 6.30 0.09
N GLU A 111 -6.68 7.15 -0.84
CA GLU A 111 -7.03 8.56 -0.84
C GLU A 111 -8.56 8.77 -0.87
N LYS A 112 -9.27 8.07 -1.77
CA LYS A 112 -10.74 8.09 -1.84
C LYS A 112 -11.39 7.63 -0.52
N ASP A 113 -10.86 6.59 0.11
CA ASP A 113 -11.33 6.11 1.41
C ASP A 113 -11.16 7.18 2.51
N LEU A 114 -10.01 7.86 2.56
CA LEU A 114 -9.78 8.96 3.50
C LEU A 114 -10.73 10.14 3.28
N TRP A 115 -10.98 10.53 2.02
CA TRP A 115 -11.97 11.56 1.68
C TRP A 115 -13.38 11.16 2.15
N SER A 116 -13.77 9.92 1.91
CA SER A 116 -15.07 9.38 2.34
C SER A 116 -15.21 9.39 3.86
N LYS A 117 -14.18 8.94 4.60
CA LYS A 117 -14.14 8.98 6.07
C LYS A 117 -14.14 10.40 6.63
N ALA A 118 -13.56 11.36 5.90
CA ALA A 118 -13.65 12.77 6.23
C ALA A 118 -15.04 13.38 5.98
N GLY A 119 -15.92 12.67 5.27
CA GLY A 119 -17.23 13.20 4.85
C GLY A 119 -17.10 14.28 3.78
N VAL A 120 -16.01 14.26 3.02
CA VAL A 120 -15.67 15.27 2.01
C VAL A 120 -15.72 14.64 0.63
N THR A 121 -16.46 15.27 -0.29
CA THR A 121 -16.34 14.98 -1.72
C THR A 121 -15.38 15.99 -2.33
N PRO A 122 -14.13 15.62 -2.65
CA PRO A 122 -13.16 16.55 -3.20
C PRO A 122 -13.56 16.94 -4.63
N GLY A 123 -13.25 18.18 -5.03
CA GLY A 123 -13.58 18.69 -6.36
C GLY A 123 -13.28 20.18 -6.52
N GLY A 124 -13.56 20.71 -7.70
CA GLY A 124 -13.22 22.09 -8.04
C GLY A 124 -11.74 22.25 -8.40
N THR A 125 -11.21 23.47 -8.32
CA THR A 125 -9.86 23.80 -8.79
C THR A 125 -8.74 23.36 -7.85
N TRP A 126 -9.03 23.15 -6.57
CA TRP A 126 -8.04 22.74 -5.58
C TRP A 126 -7.72 21.25 -5.64
N TYR A 127 -8.66 20.40 -6.06
CA TYR A 127 -8.43 18.97 -6.22
C TYR A 127 -8.01 18.64 -7.66
N GLN A 128 -6.74 18.28 -7.85
CA GLN A 128 -6.13 18.10 -9.16
C GLN A 128 -5.65 16.67 -9.35
N SER A 129 -6.08 16.03 -10.44
CA SER A 129 -5.66 14.68 -10.80
C SER A 129 -4.49 14.73 -11.79
N THR A 130 -3.46 13.92 -11.56
CA THR A 130 -2.34 13.77 -12.48
C THR A 130 -2.54 12.67 -13.52
N GLY A 131 -3.29 11.61 -13.18
CA GLY A 131 -3.39 10.40 -14.00
C GLY A 131 -2.06 9.65 -14.15
N GLN A 132 -1.11 9.90 -13.25
CA GLN A 132 0.27 9.44 -13.34
C GLN A 132 0.67 8.61 -12.12
N GLY A 133 1.85 7.98 -12.20
CA GLY A 133 2.45 7.26 -11.08
C GLY A 133 2.95 8.18 -9.97
N MET A 134 3.22 7.59 -8.80
CA MET A 134 3.52 8.33 -7.56
C MET A 134 4.71 9.29 -7.65
N GLY A 135 5.78 8.95 -8.37
CA GLY A 135 6.92 9.85 -8.52
C GLY A 135 6.57 11.17 -9.21
N GLU A 136 5.83 11.11 -10.33
CA GLU A 136 5.37 12.33 -11.01
C GLU A 136 4.33 13.08 -10.19
N THR A 137 3.41 12.39 -9.51
CA THR A 137 2.45 13.04 -8.60
C THR A 137 3.16 13.81 -7.48
N LEU A 138 4.22 13.25 -6.89
CA LEU A 138 5.05 13.93 -5.89
C LEU A 138 5.75 15.16 -6.47
N ARG A 139 6.33 15.05 -7.67
CA ARG A 139 6.98 16.18 -8.35
C ARG A 139 5.99 17.32 -8.59
N VAL A 140 4.82 17.01 -9.15
CA VAL A 140 3.74 17.98 -9.39
C VAL A 140 3.26 18.61 -8.10
N ALA A 141 3.11 17.82 -7.02
CA ALA A 141 2.73 18.35 -5.72
C ALA A 141 3.79 19.32 -5.16
N GLY A 142 5.08 18.99 -5.28
CA GLY A 142 6.18 19.87 -4.88
C GLY A 142 6.21 21.18 -5.68
N GLU A 143 6.08 21.12 -7.01
CA GLU A 143 6.08 22.30 -7.88
C GLU A 143 4.91 23.25 -7.64
N LYS A 144 3.76 22.69 -7.23
CA LYS A 144 2.54 23.45 -6.94
C LYS A 144 2.42 23.89 -5.49
N GLU A 145 3.40 23.55 -4.64
CA GLU A 145 3.31 23.73 -3.18
C GLU A 145 2.02 23.13 -2.61
N ALA A 146 1.67 21.93 -3.08
CA ALA A 146 0.40 21.26 -2.83
C ALA A 146 0.52 20.09 -1.85
N TYR A 147 -0.64 19.65 -1.34
CA TYR A 147 -0.77 18.48 -0.49
C TYR A 147 -0.96 17.22 -1.35
N THR A 148 -0.49 16.07 -0.87
CA THR A 148 -0.72 14.78 -1.54
C THR A 148 -0.59 13.62 -0.55
N LEU A 149 -1.11 12.46 -0.92
CA LEU A 149 -0.93 11.20 -0.20
C LEU A 149 0.10 10.34 -0.95
N SER A 150 1.09 9.82 -0.24
CA SER A 150 2.10 8.92 -0.81
C SER A 150 2.38 7.75 0.11
N ASP A 151 2.78 6.60 -0.45
CA ASP A 151 3.48 5.61 0.37
C ASP A 151 4.84 6.18 0.81
N ARG A 152 5.26 5.87 2.04
CA ARG A 152 6.48 6.45 2.62
C ARG A 152 7.74 6.06 1.84
N ALA A 153 7.80 4.83 1.31
CA ALA A 153 8.97 4.34 0.60
C ALA A 153 9.24 5.18 -0.66
N THR A 154 8.20 5.48 -1.46
CA THR A 154 8.32 6.32 -2.65
C THR A 154 8.67 7.77 -2.33
N TYR A 155 8.19 8.32 -1.21
CA TYR A 155 8.63 9.64 -0.76
C TYR A 155 10.11 9.64 -0.39
N LEU A 156 10.55 8.67 0.41
CA LEU A 156 11.94 8.61 0.90
C LEU A 156 12.97 8.46 -0.23
N THR A 157 12.61 7.85 -1.37
CA THR A 157 13.52 7.73 -2.53
C THR A 157 13.71 9.04 -3.29
N GLN A 158 12.81 10.01 -3.14
CA GLN A 158 12.81 11.28 -3.87
C GLN A 158 12.88 12.50 -2.94
N ARG A 159 12.95 12.29 -1.62
CA ARG A 159 12.88 13.34 -0.60
C ARG A 159 13.82 14.50 -0.89
N ASP A 160 15.06 14.21 -1.26
CA ASP A 160 16.10 15.22 -1.47
C ASP A 160 15.85 16.10 -2.71
N THR A 161 14.95 15.68 -3.60
CA THR A 161 14.57 16.43 -4.81
C THR A 161 13.20 17.10 -4.70
N LEU A 162 12.50 16.97 -3.57
CA LEU A 162 11.12 17.43 -3.39
C LEU A 162 11.04 18.51 -2.31
N ALA A 163 10.29 19.59 -2.60
CA ALA A 163 9.94 20.62 -1.61
C ALA A 163 8.72 20.20 -0.76
N LEU A 164 8.70 18.95 -0.29
CA LEU A 164 7.59 18.35 0.47
C LEU A 164 8.08 17.78 1.80
N GLU A 165 7.31 18.01 2.86
CA GLU A 165 7.53 17.43 4.18
C GLU A 165 6.39 16.49 4.55
N VAL A 166 6.68 15.48 5.37
CA VAL A 166 5.64 14.70 6.05
C VAL A 166 4.98 15.60 7.09
N LEU A 167 3.67 15.80 6.94
CA LEU A 167 2.88 16.64 7.83
C LEU A 167 1.98 15.80 8.73
N SER A 168 1.35 14.75 8.21
CA SER A 168 0.52 13.82 8.98
C SER A 168 0.90 12.37 8.68
N GLU A 169 1.13 11.59 9.73
CA GLU A 169 1.62 10.22 9.70
C GLU A 169 1.21 9.46 10.97
N GLY A 170 1.27 8.13 10.91
CA GLY A 170 1.20 7.27 12.10
C GLY A 170 -0.19 6.93 12.60
N ASP A 171 -1.26 7.52 12.08
CA ASP A 171 -2.61 7.09 12.41
C ASP A 171 -3.00 5.78 11.69
N ALA A 172 -3.85 4.98 12.32
CA ALA A 172 -4.33 3.69 11.77
C ALA A 172 -4.99 3.83 10.38
N GLY A 173 -5.57 5.00 10.09
CA GLY A 173 -6.13 5.34 8.80
C GLY A 173 -5.10 5.42 7.68
N LEU A 174 -3.82 5.54 7.98
CA LEU A 174 -2.70 5.56 7.02
C LEU A 174 -1.98 4.24 6.86
N LEU A 175 -2.36 3.19 7.62
CA LEU A 175 -1.77 1.87 7.42
C LEU A 175 -2.12 1.31 6.04
N ASN A 176 -1.12 0.68 5.44
CA ASN A 176 -1.22 -0.06 4.19
C ASN A 176 -0.85 -1.51 4.48
N VAL A 177 -1.87 -2.29 4.79
CA VAL A 177 -1.74 -3.66 5.29
C VAL A 177 -1.68 -4.62 4.11
N TYR A 178 -0.72 -5.53 4.14
CA TYR A 178 -0.48 -6.52 3.09
C TYR A 178 -0.93 -7.90 3.55
N HIS A 179 -1.60 -8.59 2.64
CA HIS A 179 -2.03 -9.97 2.82
C HIS A 179 -1.54 -10.84 1.68
N VAL A 180 -1.15 -12.06 2.04
CA VAL A 180 -0.95 -13.13 1.07
C VAL A 180 -2.23 -13.92 0.92
N ILE A 181 -2.65 -14.16 -0.32
CA ILE A 181 -3.85 -14.95 -0.65
C ILE A 181 -3.45 -16.10 -1.56
N GLU A 182 -3.65 -17.32 -1.10
CA GLU A 182 -3.41 -18.53 -1.89
C GLU A 182 -4.52 -18.73 -2.90
N MET A 183 -4.18 -19.05 -4.16
CA MET A 183 -5.18 -19.44 -5.14
C MET A 183 -5.39 -20.95 -5.11
N THR A 184 -6.62 -21.39 -5.37
CA THR A 184 -6.99 -22.81 -5.41
C THR A 184 -7.35 -23.26 -6.82
N LYS A 185 -7.47 -24.58 -7.03
CA LYS A 185 -7.96 -25.13 -8.29
C LYS A 185 -9.39 -24.67 -8.66
N LYS A 186 -10.15 -24.12 -7.71
CA LYS A 186 -11.48 -23.54 -7.98
C LYS A 186 -11.40 -22.34 -8.93
N SER A 187 -10.30 -21.59 -8.89
CA SER A 187 -10.08 -20.44 -9.79
C SER A 187 -9.55 -20.85 -11.17
N GLY A 188 -9.02 -22.07 -11.30
CA GLY A 188 -8.58 -22.59 -12.60
C GLY A 188 -7.66 -23.80 -12.51
N SER A 189 -7.67 -24.62 -13.55
CA SER A 189 -6.85 -25.84 -13.63
C SER A 189 -5.35 -25.55 -13.71
N ARG A 190 -4.96 -24.35 -14.17
CA ARG A 190 -3.56 -23.93 -14.32
C ARG A 190 -2.86 -23.60 -13.00
N VAL A 191 -3.63 -23.17 -11.99
CA VAL A 191 -3.14 -22.79 -10.67
C VAL A 191 -2.24 -23.89 -10.07
N ARG A 192 -1.19 -23.52 -9.36
CA ARG A 192 -0.24 -24.39 -8.66
C ARG A 192 -0.42 -24.25 -7.14
N PRO A 193 -1.38 -24.96 -6.50
CA PRO A 193 -1.67 -24.80 -5.07
C PRO A 193 -0.45 -25.09 -4.18
N ASP A 194 0.38 -26.06 -4.54
CA ASP A 194 1.56 -26.41 -3.73
C ASP A 194 2.57 -25.27 -3.68
N GLY A 195 2.82 -24.61 -4.82
CA GLY A 195 3.68 -23.43 -4.90
C GLY A 195 3.07 -22.22 -4.20
N ALA A 196 1.76 -22.03 -4.35
CA ALA A 196 1.01 -20.97 -3.65
C ALA A 196 1.12 -21.11 -2.13
N LYS A 197 0.86 -22.31 -1.63
CA LYS A 197 0.96 -22.65 -0.21
C LYS A 197 2.38 -22.51 0.29
N ALA A 198 3.37 -23.00 -0.46
CA ALA A 198 4.78 -22.87 -0.08
C ALA A 198 5.19 -21.40 0.08
N PHE A 199 4.81 -20.53 -0.85
CA PHE A 199 5.11 -19.10 -0.75
C PHE A 199 4.39 -18.45 0.43
N ALA A 200 3.10 -18.72 0.58
CA ALA A 200 2.30 -18.13 1.64
C ALA A 200 2.70 -18.62 3.04
N ASP A 201 3.17 -19.87 3.19
CA ASP A 201 3.76 -20.39 4.42
C ASP A 201 5.11 -19.75 4.72
N TRP A 202 5.96 -19.62 3.69
CA TRP A 202 7.29 -19.04 3.86
C TRP A 202 7.23 -17.56 4.24
N ILE A 203 6.38 -16.76 3.58
CA ILE A 203 6.36 -15.29 3.77
C ILE A 203 5.89 -14.89 5.16
N VAL A 204 5.06 -15.72 5.82
CA VAL A 204 4.62 -15.50 7.21
C VAL A 204 5.53 -16.19 8.23
N ALA A 205 6.54 -16.95 7.80
CA ALA A 205 7.45 -17.64 8.70
C ALA A 205 8.49 -16.67 9.31
N PRO A 206 9.03 -16.98 10.51
CA PRO A 206 9.98 -16.10 11.19
C PRO A 206 11.20 -15.63 10.36
N PRO A 207 11.82 -16.47 9.49
CA PRO A 207 12.92 -16.01 8.65
C PRO A 207 12.52 -14.91 7.66
N ALA A 208 11.39 -15.06 6.95
CA ALA A 208 10.93 -14.06 6.01
C ALA A 208 10.47 -12.77 6.72
N GLN A 209 9.79 -12.91 7.86
CA GLN A 209 9.34 -11.78 8.67
C GLN A 209 10.51 -10.94 9.22
N ARG A 210 11.66 -11.58 9.55
CA ARG A 210 12.90 -10.84 9.88
C ARG A 210 13.42 -10.04 8.69
N LEU A 211 13.48 -10.64 7.50
CA LEU A 211 13.90 -9.93 6.29
C LEU A 211 13.00 -8.73 6.00
N ILE A 212 11.67 -8.89 6.17
CA ILE A 212 10.70 -7.79 6.03
C ILE A 212 11.00 -6.66 7.03
N GLY A 213 11.22 -6.98 8.30
CA GLY A 213 11.52 -5.99 9.35
C GLY A 213 12.92 -5.34 9.27
N GLU A 214 13.81 -5.90 8.44
CA GLU A 214 15.13 -5.33 8.15
C GLU A 214 15.13 -4.47 6.89
N PHE A 215 14.15 -4.68 5.99
CA PHE A 215 14.09 -4.00 4.70
C PHE A 215 14.10 -2.48 4.83
N GLY A 216 15.05 -1.85 4.14
CA GLY A 216 15.22 -0.40 4.10
C GLY A 216 16.07 0.21 5.22
N ARG A 217 16.43 -0.54 6.27
CA ARG A 217 17.23 -0.01 7.40
C ARG A 217 18.57 0.58 6.97
N GLU A 218 19.32 -0.13 6.14
CA GLU A 218 20.64 0.32 5.67
C GLU A 218 20.53 1.62 4.86
N LYS A 219 19.55 1.70 3.96
CA LYS A 219 19.40 2.83 3.04
C LYS A 219 18.73 4.04 3.65
N PHE A 220 17.74 3.84 4.53
CA PHE A 220 16.87 4.91 5.04
C PHE A 220 16.99 5.14 6.55
N GLY A 221 17.85 4.40 7.25
CA GLY A 221 18.04 4.48 8.70
C GLY A 221 16.86 3.94 9.52
N ARG A 222 15.81 3.40 8.87
CA ARG A 222 14.60 2.85 9.50
C ARG A 222 14.02 1.71 8.65
N PRO A 223 13.28 0.75 9.25
CA PRO A 223 12.53 -0.21 8.47
C PRO A 223 11.41 0.49 7.69
N LEU A 224 11.14 -0.01 6.48
CA LEU A 224 10.02 0.46 5.65
C LEU A 224 8.74 -0.37 5.81
N PHE A 225 8.85 -1.56 6.40
CA PHE A 225 7.72 -2.45 6.66
C PHE A 225 7.79 -2.96 8.10
N THR A 226 6.63 -3.12 8.71
CA THR A 226 6.45 -3.78 10.01
C THR A 226 5.92 -5.19 9.76
N PRO A 227 6.62 -6.25 10.19
CA PRO A 227 6.13 -7.62 10.08
C PRO A 227 4.94 -7.86 11.02
N ASP A 228 3.85 -8.44 10.51
CA ASP A 228 2.60 -8.63 11.25
C ASP A 228 2.10 -10.08 11.26
N ALA A 229 2.91 -11.03 10.78
CA ALA A 229 2.48 -12.43 10.76
C ALA A 229 2.08 -12.92 12.16
N GLY A 230 0.84 -13.41 12.27
CA GLY A 230 0.27 -13.90 13.53
C GLY A 230 -0.28 -12.82 14.46
N ALA A 231 -0.24 -11.55 14.07
CA ALA A 231 -0.93 -10.47 14.78
C ALA A 231 -2.44 -10.46 14.49
N ASP A 232 -3.19 -9.75 15.34
CA ASP A 232 -4.59 -9.42 15.08
C ASP A 232 -4.66 -8.14 14.25
N GLU A 233 -5.18 -8.24 13.02
CA GLU A 233 -5.35 -7.10 12.10
C GLU A 233 -6.14 -5.95 12.73
N ALA A 234 -7.09 -6.24 13.63
CA ALA A 234 -7.89 -5.23 14.31
C ALA A 234 -7.08 -4.38 15.31
N THR A 235 -5.90 -4.84 15.72
CA THR A 235 -5.03 -4.17 16.69
C THR A 235 -3.87 -3.39 16.04
N LEU A 236 -3.74 -3.44 14.71
CA LEU A 236 -2.68 -2.71 14.00
C LEU A 236 -2.87 -1.19 14.12
N GLY A 237 -1.80 -0.50 14.53
CA GLY A 237 -1.78 0.96 14.67
C GLY A 237 -2.53 1.50 15.88
N GLN A 238 -2.85 0.65 16.86
CA GLN A 238 -3.35 1.04 18.19
C GLN A 238 -2.21 1.37 19.16
#